data_AF-A0A0C2CXA5-F1
#
_entry.id   AF-A0A0C2CXA5-F1
#
_cell.length_a   1.000
_cell.length_b   1.000
_cell.length_c   1.000
_cell.angle_alpha   90.00
_cell.angle_beta   90.00
_cell.angle_gamma   90.00
#
_symmetry.space_group_name_H-M   'P 1'
#
loop_
_entity.id
_entity.type
_entity.pdbx_description
1 polymer ?
#
loop_
_entity_poly.entity_id
_entity_poly.type
_entity_poly.pdbx_seq_one_letter_code
_entity_poly.pdbx_strand_id
1 'polypeptide(L)' 'MIDWVSYLVEFAIHPGPEQQLAHAATLAKASNVVLPNGSLDPWHALGCYLNNTATMYPILING' A
#
# COMPACT_ATOMS: atom_id res chain seq x y z
N MET A 1 -22.36 18.25 9.56
CA MET A 1 -22.52 16.94 8.92
C MET A 1 -21.29 16.76 8.05
N ILE A 2 -20.43 15.77 8.35
CA ILE A 2 -19.24 15.52 7.53
C ILE A 2 -19.72 14.93 6.21
N ASP A 3 -19.30 15.53 5.10
CA ASP A 3 -19.56 15.02 3.77
C ASP A 3 -18.70 13.78 3.53
N TRP A 4 -19.36 12.63 3.42
CA TRP A 4 -18.73 11.33 3.19
C TRP A 4 -18.03 11.23 1.84
N VAL A 5 -18.44 12.04 0.86
CA VAL A 5 -17.80 12.08 -0.46
C VAL A 5 -16.45 12.79 -0.35
N SER A 6 -16.40 13.93 0.31
CA SER A 6 -15.16 14.66 0.57
C SER A 6 -14.17 13.85 1.44
N TYR A 7 -14.66 13.10 2.44
CA TYR A 7 -13.81 12.26 3.30
C TYR A 7 -13.12 11.12 2.53
N LEU A 8 -13.83 10.46 1.62
CA LEU A 8 -13.27 9.38 0.80
C LEU A 8 -12.26 9.89 -0.22
N VAL A 9 -12.51 11.06 -0.81
CA VAL A 9 -11.59 11.69 -1.77
C VAL A 9 -10.29 12.09 -1.07
N GLU A 10 -10.35 12.81 0.05
CA GLU A 10 -9.15 13.25 0.76
C GLU A 10 -8.29 12.08 1.28
N PHE A 11 -8.91 10.99 1.75
CA PHE A 11 -8.21 9.80 2.25
C PHE A 11 -7.59 8.93 1.15
N ALA A 12 -8.20 8.87 -0.04
CA ALA A 12 -7.73 8.03 -1.14
C ALA A 12 -6.54 8.64 -1.90
N ILE A 13 -6.46 9.96 -2.01
CA ILE A 13 -5.40 10.64 -2.79
C ILE A 13 -4.32 11.30 -1.93
N HIS A 14 -4.58 11.62 -0.66
CA HIS A 14 -3.57 12.18 0.26
C HIS A 14 -3.56 11.48 1.63
N PRO A 15 -3.32 10.15 1.70
CA PRO A 15 -3.14 9.52 2.99
C PRO A 15 -1.93 10.15 3.66
N GLY A 16 -2.13 10.72 4.85
CA GLY A 16 -1.05 11.33 5.63
C GLY A 16 0.06 10.30 5.91
N PRO A 17 1.30 10.73 6.15
CA PRO A 17 2.43 9.81 6.35
C PRO A 17 2.17 8.79 7.45
N GLU A 18 1.42 9.16 8.50
CA GLU A 18 1.02 8.26 9.59
C GLU A 18 0.03 7.17 9.15
N GLN A 19 -0.87 7.45 8.21
CA GLN A 19 -1.83 6.48 7.68
C GLN A 19 -1.19 5.55 6.65
N GLN A 20 -0.26 6.06 5.85
CA GLN A 20 0.60 5.23 4.99
C GLN A 20 1.45 4.29 5.85
N LEU A 21 2.02 4.79 6.94
CA LEU A 21 2.72 4.00 7.95
C LEU A 21 1.79 3.00 8.65
N ALA A 22 0.53 3.35 8.93
CA ALA A 22 -0.43 2.45 9.57
C ALA A 22 -0.87 1.30 8.66
N HIS A 23 -1.13 1.55 7.37
CA HIS A 23 -1.44 0.47 6.42
C HIS A 23 -0.22 -0.42 6.14
N ALA A 24 0.98 0.17 6.00
CA ALA A 24 2.23 -0.57 5.89
C ALA A 24 2.53 -1.39 7.16
N ALA A 25 2.25 -0.84 8.35
CA ALA A 25 2.40 -1.54 9.63
C ALA A 25 1.35 -2.64 9.84
N THR A 26 0.17 -2.51 9.24
CA THR A 26 -0.85 -3.56 9.23
C THR A 26 -0.42 -4.71 8.32
N LEU A 27 0.10 -4.39 7.12
CA LEU A 27 0.72 -5.38 6.26
C LEU A 27 1.91 -6.05 6.93
N ALA A 28 2.71 -5.35 7.74
CA ALA A 28 3.83 -5.95 8.47
C ALA A 28 3.45 -7.03 9.49
N LYS A 29 2.17 -7.12 9.87
CA LYS A 29 1.66 -8.20 10.72
C LYS A 29 0.94 -9.31 9.92
N ALA A 30 0.78 -9.14 8.62
CA ALA A 30 0.17 -10.14 7.76
C ALA A 30 1.16 -11.29 7.49
N SER A 31 0.63 -12.47 7.15
CA SER A 31 1.43 -13.63 6.77
C SER A 31 0.82 -14.33 5.56
N ASN A 32 1.68 -15.01 4.80
CA ASN A 32 1.34 -15.74 3.57
C ASN A 32 0.73 -14.83 2.49
N VAL A 33 1.40 -13.71 2.22
CA VAL A 33 0.93 -12.69 1.28
C VAL A 33 1.92 -12.54 0.12
N VAL A 34 1.39 -12.41 -1.10
CA VAL A 34 2.14 -12.02 -2.29
C VAL A 34 1.63 -10.65 -2.75
N LEU A 35 2.54 -9.71 -3.01
CA LEU A 35 2.22 -8.32 -3.39
C LEU A 35 2.86 -7.99 -4.75
N PRO A 36 2.19 -8.29 -5.88
CA PRO A 36 2.71 -8.00 -7.21
C PRO A 36 2.45 -6.56 -7.62
N ASN A 37 3.45 -5.91 -8.23
CA ASN A 37 3.33 -4.58 -8.83
C ASN A 37 4.05 -4.54 -10.19
N GLY A 38 3.54 -3.80 -11.17
CA GLY A 38 4.16 -3.67 -12.50
C GLY A 38 5.06 -2.44 -12.63
N SER A 39 6.19 -2.53 -13.33
CA SER A 39 7.15 -1.42 -13.48
C SER A 39 6.62 -0.22 -14.27
N LEU A 40 5.67 -0.46 -15.17
CA LEU A 40 5.01 0.58 -15.97
C LEU A 40 3.75 1.15 -15.30
N ASP A 41 3.25 0.50 -14.25
CA ASP A 41 2.11 1.01 -13.51
C ASP A 41 2.59 2.19 -12.64
N PRO A 42 2.14 3.44 -12.89
CA PRO A 42 2.56 4.57 -12.07
C PRO A 42 2.18 4.41 -10.60
N TRP A 43 1.18 3.59 -10.29
CA TRP A 43 0.75 3.31 -8.91
C TRP A 43 1.70 2.36 -8.17
N HIS A 44 2.63 1.69 -8.87
CA HIS A 44 3.70 0.90 -8.26
C HIS A 44 4.50 1.68 -7.20
N ALA A 45 4.65 2.99 -7.36
CA ALA A 45 5.36 3.83 -6.38
C ALA A 45 4.72 3.83 -4.98
N LEU A 46 3.43 3.48 -4.88
CA LEU A 46 2.69 3.35 -3.63
C LEU A 46 2.70 1.91 -3.07
N GLY A 47 3.31 0.97 -3.80
CA GLY A 47 3.42 -0.43 -3.40
C GLY A 47 4.37 -0.65 -2.22
N CYS A 48 4.21 -1.79 -1.53
CA CYS A 48 5.11 -2.21 -0.46
C CYS A 48 6.19 -3.17 -1.00
N TYR A 49 7.46 -2.79 -0.91
CA TYR A 49 8.62 -3.61 -1.34
C TYR A 49 9.49 -4.11 -0.19
N LEU A 50 9.11 -3.78 1.05
CA LEU A 50 9.83 -4.25 2.21
C LEU A 50 9.44 -5.69 2.49
N ASN A 51 10.38 -6.61 2.29
CA ASN A 51 10.24 -7.96 2.82
C ASN A 51 10.56 -7.91 4.31
N ASN A 52 9.51 -7.90 5.13
CA ASN A 52 9.61 -7.83 6.58
C ASN A 52 9.38 -9.19 7.27
N THR A 53 9.01 -10.25 6.53
CA THR A 53 8.82 -11.61 7.05
C THR A 53 9.10 -12.68 5.99
N ALA A 54 9.43 -13.91 6.41
CA ALA A 54 9.56 -15.07 5.52
C ALA A 54 8.27 -15.48 4.79
N THR A 55 7.15 -14.79 5.05
CA THR A 55 5.82 -15.13 4.53
C THR A 55 5.21 -14.00 3.69
N MET A 56 5.97 -12.94 3.43
CA MET A 56 5.53 -11.81 2.62
C MET A 56 6.48 -11.60 1.44
N TYR A 57 5.93 -11.70 0.24
CA TYR A 57 6.69 -11.69 -1.01
C TYR A 57 6.23 -10.52 -1.90
N PRO A 58 6.86 -9.34 -1.77
CA PRO A 58 6.68 -8.28 -2.74
C PRO A 58 7.43 -8.60 -4.04
N ILE A 59 6.77 -8.40 -5.18
CA ILE A 59 7.32 -8.72 -6.50
C ILE A 59 7.11 -7.53 -7.42
N LEU A 60 8.21 -7.00 -7.99
CA LEU A 60 8.16 -6.06 -9.10
C LEU A 60 8.25 -6.83 -10.42
N ILE A 61 7.22 -6.72 -11.24
CA ILE A 61 7.11 -7.30 -12.57
C ILE A 61 7.60 -6.26 -13.58
N ASN A 62 8.75 -6.52 -14.19
CA ASN A 62 9.27 -5.66 -15.26
C ASN A 62 8.51 -5.94 -16.57
N GLY A 63 8.01 -4.87 -17.19
CA GLY A 63 7.31 -4.87 -18.47
C GLY A 63 7.63 -3.63 -19.29
#